data_AF-A0A5E4YVH6-F1
#
_entry.id   AF-A0A5E4YVH6-F1
#
_cell.length_a   1.000
_cell.length_b   1.000
_cell.length_c   1.000
_cell.angle_alpha   90.00
_cell.angle_beta   90.00
_cell.angle_gamma   90.00
#
_symmetry.space_group_name_H-M   'P 1'
#
loop_
_entity.id
_entity.type
_entity.pdbx_description
1 polymer ?
#
loop_
_entity_poly.entity_id
_entity_poly.type
_entity_poly.pdbx_seq_one_letter_code
_entity_poly.pdbx_strand_id
1 'polypeptide(L)'
;MSVDWKGKLTSPETAGALRGWEAAQPKWMPIETAPKDGTEVALLFTDEVTVLGKARPRVRSASWFGDWTIPYLRANPPTHWMPLPAAPNEVEA
;
A
#
# COMPACT_ATOMS: atom_id res chain seq x y z
N MET A 1 -0.21 -25.16 15.40
CA MET A 1 -0.43 -23.84 16.02
C MET A 1 -0.74 -24.08 17.49
N SER A 2 0.10 -23.61 18.42
CA SER A 2 -0.17 -23.76 19.87
C SER A 2 -0.67 -22.43 20.42
N VAL A 3 -1.95 -22.40 20.76
CA VAL A 3 -2.61 -21.33 21.51
C VAL A 3 -2.95 -21.87 22.89
N ASP A 4 -2.88 -21.04 23.92
CA ASP A 4 -3.43 -21.44 25.21
C ASP A 4 -4.97 -21.49 25.14
N TRP A 5 -5.58 -22.02 26.21
CA TRP A 5 -7.03 -22.14 26.34
C TRP A 5 -7.77 -20.78 26.38
N LYS A 6 -7.03 -19.66 26.44
CA LYS A 6 -7.56 -18.29 26.34
C LYS A 6 -7.28 -17.66 24.97
N GLY A 7 -6.75 -18.42 24.00
CA GLY A 7 -6.45 -17.95 22.66
C GLY A 7 -5.19 -17.07 22.57
N LYS A 8 -4.38 -17.00 23.63
CA LYS A 8 -3.13 -16.23 23.60
C LYS A 8 -2.04 -17.06 22.92
N LEU A 9 -1.33 -16.40 22.00
CA LEU A 9 -0.15 -16.98 21.35
C LEU A 9 0.97 -17.16 22.39
N THR A 10 1.36 -18.40 22.64
CA THR A 10 2.37 -18.75 23.65
C THR A 10 3.71 -19.17 23.06
N SER A 11 3.80 -19.39 21.74
CA SER A 11 5.06 -19.71 21.06
C SER A 11 5.80 -18.45 20.60
N PRO A 12 7.09 -18.27 20.97
CA PRO A 12 7.93 -17.20 20.45
C PRO A 12 8.05 -17.20 18.92
N GLU A 13 8.04 -18.39 18.31
CA GLU A 13 8.11 -18.57 16.85
C GLU A 13 6.82 -18.08 16.18
N THR A 14 5.65 -18.41 16.73
CA THR A 14 4.37 -17.97 16.17
C THR A 14 4.17 -16.46 16.37
N ALA A 15 4.60 -15.92 17.52
CA ALA A 15 4.62 -14.47 17.73
C ALA A 15 5.62 -13.75 16.80
N GLY A 16 6.74 -14.38 16.48
CA GLY A 16 7.69 -13.92 15.47
C GLY A 16 7.08 -13.88 14.07
N ALA A 17 6.42 -14.97 13.66
CA ALA A 17 5.77 -15.08 12.35
C ALA A 17 4.66 -14.03 12.16
N LEU A 18 3.83 -13.79 13.19
CA LEU A 18 2.79 -12.76 13.15
C LEU A 18 3.38 -11.35 13.03
N ARG A 19 4.41 -11.04 13.81
CA ARG A 19 5.11 -9.75 13.69
C ARG A 19 5.73 -9.56 12.30
N GLY A 20 6.31 -10.62 11.74
CA GLY A 20 6.81 -10.62 10.36
C GLY A 20 5.70 -10.36 9.34
N TRP A 21 4.54 -11.00 9.51
CA TRP A 21 3.37 -10.82 8.65
C TRP A 21 2.74 -9.42 8.75
N GLU A 22 2.61 -8.86 9.96
CA GLU A 22 2.13 -7.49 10.20
C GLU A 22 3.11 -6.42 9.70
N ALA A 23 4.41 -6.70 9.76
CA ALA A 23 5.46 -5.85 9.19
C ALA A 23 5.45 -5.90 7.65
N ALA A 24 5.10 -7.05 7.08
CA ALA A 24 5.01 -7.24 5.63
C ALA A 24 3.71 -6.69 5.01
N GLN A 25 2.73 -6.27 5.82
CA GLN A 25 1.52 -5.65 5.28
C GLN A 25 1.86 -4.32 4.59
N PRO A 26 1.36 -4.07 3.37
CA PRO A 26 1.54 -2.80 2.70
C PRO A 26 0.92 -1.69 3.55
N LYS A 27 1.75 -0.73 3.94
CA LYS A 27 1.35 0.47 4.70
C LYS A 27 1.60 1.69 3.85
N TRP A 28 0.78 2.72 4.05
CA TRP A 28 1.03 4.03 3.47
C TRP A 28 2.30 4.62 4.09
N MET A 29 3.21 5.03 3.23
CA MET A 29 4.50 5.62 3.56
C MET A 29 4.58 7.04 3.00
N PRO A 30 5.31 7.98 3.64
CA PRO A 30 5.49 9.34 3.12
C PRO A 30 6.05 9.33 1.69
N ILE A 31 5.54 10.21 0.82
CA ILE A 31 5.92 10.24 -0.60
C ILE A 31 7.42 10.45 -0.83
N GLU A 32 8.12 11.10 0.10
CA GLU A 32 9.57 11.33 0.04
C GLU A 32 10.39 10.03 0.08
N THR A 33 9.77 8.95 0.59
CA THR A 33 10.39 7.62 0.71
C THR A 33 10.07 6.70 -0.46
N ALA A 34 9.32 7.18 -1.46
CA ALA A 34 8.88 6.36 -2.58
C ALA A 34 10.05 5.92 -3.47
N PRO A 35 10.00 4.71 -4.04
CA PRO A 35 11.03 4.23 -4.95
C PRO A 35 11.05 5.09 -6.22
N LYS A 36 12.25 5.51 -6.63
CA LYS A 36 12.51 6.32 -7.84
C LYS A 36 13.24 5.53 -8.93
N ASP A 37 13.18 4.22 -8.83
CA ASP A 37 13.85 3.25 -9.72
C ASP A 37 12.94 2.74 -10.85
N GLY A 38 11.75 3.33 -11.02
CA GLY A 38 10.74 2.90 -11.99
C GLY A 38 9.77 1.85 -11.49
N THR A 39 9.90 1.38 -10.24
CA THR A 39 8.92 0.48 -9.60
C THR A 39 7.53 1.11 -9.63
N GLU A 40 6.52 0.33 -10.03
CA GLU A 40 5.12 0.76 -9.97
C GLU A 40 4.59 0.69 -8.53
N VAL A 41 3.96 1.77 -8.08
CA VAL A 41 3.44 1.94 -6.72
C VAL A 41 2.03 2.52 -6.75
N ALA A 42 1.26 2.35 -5.68
CA ALA A 42 0.04 3.12 -5.48
C ALA A 42 0.37 4.46 -4.83
N LEU A 43 -0.17 5.55 -5.35
CA LEU A 43 -0.05 6.92 -4.83
C LEU A 43 -1.38 7.39 -4.24
N LEU A 44 -1.32 8.01 -3.07
CA LEU A 44 -2.42 8.72 -2.41
C LEU A 44 -2.25 10.23 -2.61
N PHE A 45 -3.31 10.91 -3.05
CA PHE A 45 -3.29 12.35 -3.36
C PHE A 45 -3.84 13.20 -2.22
N THR A 46 -3.46 14.48 -2.24
CA THR A 46 -3.93 15.48 -1.27
C THR A 46 -5.44 15.68 -1.36
N ASP A 47 -5.96 15.90 -2.58
CA ASP A 47 -7.39 16.12 -2.76
C ASP A 47 -8.14 14.81 -2.98
N GLU A 48 -9.30 14.73 -2.34
CA GLU A 48 -10.28 13.68 -2.53
C GLU A 48 -10.99 13.79 -3.89
N VAL A 49 -11.71 12.74 -4.26
CA VAL A 49 -12.63 12.72 -5.40
C VAL A 49 -14.05 12.47 -4.93
N THR A 50 -15.00 13.23 -5.46
CA THR A 50 -16.43 12.96 -5.23
C THR A 50 -16.91 11.88 -6.20
N VAL A 51 -17.35 10.75 -5.66
CA VAL A 51 -17.95 9.66 -6.42
C VAL A 51 -19.31 9.35 -5.81
N LEU A 52 -20.37 9.44 -6.62
CA LEU A 52 -21.76 9.21 -6.18
C LEU A 52 -22.14 10.06 -4.95
N GLY A 53 -21.78 11.34 -4.97
CA GLY A 53 -22.09 12.29 -3.89
C GLY A 53 -21.29 12.10 -2.60
N LYS A 54 -20.28 11.22 -2.59
CA LYS A 54 -19.41 11.00 -1.42
C LYS A 54 -17.97 11.31 -1.76
N ALA A 55 -17.30 12.06 -0.88
CA ALA A 55 -15.87 12.28 -0.99
C ALA A 55 -15.11 11.00 -0.63
N ARG A 56 -14.07 10.68 -1.40
CA ARG A 56 -13.28 9.45 -1.30
C ARG A 56 -11.80 9.77 -1.52
N PRO A 57 -10.88 9.06 -0.83
CA PRO A 57 -9.45 9.14 -1.15
C PRO A 57 -9.21 8.84 -2.62
N ARG A 58 -8.35 9.65 -3.24
CA ARG A 58 -7.90 9.40 -4.60
C ARG A 58 -6.63 8.56 -4.53
N VAL A 59 -6.66 7.39 -5.18
CA VAL A 59 -5.50 6.49 -5.31
C VAL A 59 -5.29 6.13 -6.78
N ARG A 60 -4.04 6.11 -7.24
CA ARG A 60 -3.65 5.72 -8.62
C ARG A 60 -2.34 4.94 -8.60
N SER A 61 -2.17 4.00 -9.54
CA SER A 61 -0.83 3.45 -9.78
C SER A 61 0.01 4.44 -10.60
N ALA A 62 1.30 4.51 -10.31
CA ALA A 62 2.28 5.30 -11.06
C ALA A 62 3.69 4.73 -10.86
N SER A 63 4.60 5.09 -11.76
CA SER A 63 6.03 4.78 -11.70
C SER A 63 6.83 6.07 -11.86
N TRP A 64 8.10 6.08 -11.47
CA TRP A 64 8.97 7.24 -11.59
C TRP A 64 9.89 7.15 -12.83
N PHE A 65 9.80 8.12 -13.74
CA PHE A 65 10.67 8.26 -14.93
C PHE A 65 11.11 9.72 -15.13
N GLY A 66 11.84 10.27 -14.16
CA GLY A 66 12.21 11.70 -14.14
C GLY A 66 11.10 12.61 -13.59
N ASP A 67 9.86 12.11 -13.62
CA ASP A 67 8.72 12.54 -12.82
C ASP A 67 7.78 11.33 -12.62
N TRP A 68 6.71 11.47 -11.83
CA TRP A 68 5.67 10.43 -11.80
C TRP A 68 4.97 10.32 -13.17
N THR A 69 4.64 9.11 -13.62
CA THR A 69 3.97 8.83 -14.91
C THR A 69 2.57 9.41 -15.08
N ILE A 70 2.13 10.22 -14.11
CA ILE A 70 0.81 10.82 -14.03
C ILE A 70 0.94 12.36 -14.06
N PRO A 71 0.13 13.07 -14.86
CA PRO A 71 0.37 14.49 -15.15
C PRO A 71 -0.04 15.47 -14.04
N TYR A 72 -0.50 15.02 -12.86
CA TYR A 72 -1.30 15.84 -11.92
C TYR A 72 -0.54 16.48 -10.75
N LEU A 73 0.79 16.41 -10.72
CA LEU A 73 1.59 16.80 -9.58
C LEU A 73 1.42 18.24 -9.09
N ARG A 74 1.21 19.20 -10.00
CA ARG A 74 1.23 20.63 -9.61
C ARG A 74 -0.05 21.10 -8.94
N ALA A 75 -1.20 20.56 -9.34
CA ALA A 75 -2.49 20.98 -8.80
C ALA A 75 -2.93 20.10 -7.63
N ASN A 76 -2.47 18.84 -7.59
CA ASN A 76 -2.79 17.90 -6.53
C ASN A 76 -1.64 16.90 -6.39
N PRO A 77 -0.61 17.20 -5.58
CA PRO A 77 0.52 16.32 -5.40
C PRO A 77 0.15 15.07 -4.59
N PRO A 78 0.79 13.92 -4.85
CA PRO A 78 0.72 12.76 -3.98
C PRO A 78 1.40 13.04 -2.64
N THR A 79 0.81 12.55 -1.55
CA THR A 79 1.33 12.72 -0.18
C THR A 79 1.91 11.43 0.38
N HIS A 80 1.41 10.27 -0.08
CA HIS A 80 1.85 8.97 0.38
C HIS A 80 1.90 7.96 -0.77
N TRP A 81 2.62 6.88 -0.55
CA TRP A 81 2.69 5.74 -1.44
C TRP A 81 2.58 4.42 -0.69
N MET A 82 2.28 3.33 -1.39
CA MET A 82 2.44 1.96 -0.90
C MET A 82 2.82 1.03 -2.06
N PRO A 83 3.51 -0.09 -1.81
CA PRO A 83 3.75 -1.08 -2.85
C PRO A 83 2.41 -1.64 -3.36
N LEU A 84 2.34 -1.93 -4.67
CA LEU A 84 1.21 -2.66 -5.21
C LEU A 84 1.20 -4.09 -4.67
N PRO A 85 0.02 -4.68 -4.40
CA PRO A 85 -0.05 -6.10 -4.11
C PRO A 85 0.47 -6.89 -5.32
N ALA A 86 0.97 -8.10 -5.07
CA ALA A 86 1.24 -9.02 -6.16
C ALA A 86 -0.01 -9.17 -7.03
N ALA A 87 0.18 -9.17 -8.35
CA ALA A 87 -0.91 -9.43 -9.27
C ALA A 87 -1.61 -10.74 -8.85
N PRO A 88 -2.96 -10.82 -8.92
CA PRO A 88 -3.65 -12.07 -8.72
C PRO A 88 -3.08 -13.11 -9.68
N ASN A 89 -2.91 -14.35 -9.21
CA ASN A 89 -2.62 -15.45 -10.11
C ASN A 89 -3.78 -15.58 -11.11
N GLU A 90 -3.49 -15.86 -12.38
CA GLU A 90 -4.53 -16.24 -13.33
C GLU A 90 -5.27 -17.47 -12.76
N VAL A 91 -6.50 -17.27 -12.30
CA VAL A 91 -7.46 -18.36 -12.21
C VAL A 91 -7.93 -18.59 -13.64
N GLU A 92 -7.67 -19.77 -14.18
CA GLU A 92 -8.23 -20.21 -15.46
C GLU A 92 -9.74 -19.92 -15.45
N ALA A 93 -10.20 -19.20 -16.48
CA ALA A 93 -11.59 -18.80 -16.66
C ALA A 93 -12.48 -19.98 -17.10
#